data_AF-A0A949B704-F1
#
_entry.id   AF-A0A949B704-F1
#
_cell.length_a   1.000
_cell.length_b   1.000
_cell.length_c   1.000
_cell.angle_alpha   90.00
_cell.angle_beta   90.00
_cell.angle_gamma   90.00
#
_symmetry.space_group_name_H-M   'P 1'
#
loop_
_entity.id
_entity.type
_entity.pdbx_description
1 polymer ?
#
loop_
_entity_poly.entity_id
_entity_poly.type
_entity_poly.pdbx_seq_one_letter_code
_entity_poly.pdbx_strand_id
1 'polypeptide(L)'
;MNNNTKKTGFTLIELLVVVTIIGIIASITIVSLGQIRKKARDSRRVSDVRQTMLALELYYDDHLKYPEKGVVGLAGSIPASIPPYLDETPEDPGNIILACYPEGYRWWGNAGQAQKYCLWACLESGGFFVSSPKGAKLLENSPTDLDCW
;
A
#
# COMPACT_ATOMS: atom_id res chain seq x y z
N MET A 1 -61.18 -5.36 -34.62
CA MET A 1 -60.92 -6.28 -33.50
C MET A 1 -60.04 -5.52 -32.50
N ASN A 2 -60.62 -5.02 -31.40
CA ASN A 2 -59.88 -4.27 -30.40
C ASN A 2 -59.23 -5.23 -29.39
N ASN A 3 -57.92 -5.41 -29.51
CA ASN A 3 -57.13 -6.21 -28.59
C ASN A 3 -56.84 -5.40 -27.33
N ASN A 4 -57.68 -5.54 -26.30
CA ASN A 4 -57.41 -5.00 -24.96
C ASN A 4 -56.27 -5.79 -24.30
N THR A 5 -55.02 -5.36 -24.54
CA THR A 5 -53.86 -5.85 -23.81
C THR A 5 -53.97 -5.41 -22.35
N LYS A 6 -54.30 -6.33 -21.43
CA LYS A 6 -54.28 -6.06 -19.99
C LYS A 6 -52.87 -5.64 -19.59
N LYS A 7 -52.71 -4.40 -19.14
CA LYS A 7 -51.47 -3.94 -18.51
C LYS A 7 -51.37 -4.57 -17.13
N THR A 8 -50.43 -5.49 -16.95
CA THR A 8 -50.04 -6.03 -15.64
C THR A 8 -49.16 -5.00 -14.94
N GLY A 9 -49.60 -4.51 -13.78
CA GLY A 9 -48.82 -3.63 -12.92
C GLY A 9 -48.14 -4.42 -11.80
N PHE A 10 -47.01 -3.91 -11.30
CA PHE A 10 -46.38 -4.45 -10.10
C PHE A 10 -47.28 -4.31 -8.88
N THR A 11 -47.29 -5.31 -8.03
CA THR A 11 -47.95 -5.25 -6.73
C THR A 11 -47.08 -4.52 -5.71
N LEU A 12 -47.70 -3.89 -4.71
CA LEU A 12 -46.97 -3.24 -3.61
C LEU A 12 -46.10 -4.24 -2.83
N ILE A 13 -46.53 -5.49 -2.72
CA ILE A 13 -45.77 -6.53 -2.02
C ILE A 13 -44.53 -6.97 -2.80
N GLU A 14 -44.62 -7.05 -4.13
CA GLU A 14 -43.45 -7.34 -4.98
C GLU A 14 -42.40 -6.24 -4.84
N LEU A 15 -42.80 -4.97 -4.85
CA LEU A 15 -41.87 -3.87 -4.65
C LEU A 15 -41.27 -3.87 -3.24
N LEU A 16 -42.09 -4.17 -2.22
CA LEU A 16 -41.66 -4.21 -0.82
C LEU A 16 -40.60 -5.29 -0.59
N VAL A 17 -40.80 -6.50 -1.14
CA VAL A 17 -39.83 -7.60 -1.01
C VAL A 17 -38.52 -7.30 -1.72
N VAL A 18 -38.56 -6.59 -2.85
CA VAL A 18 -37.33 -6.24 -3.58
C VAL A 18 -36.48 -5.25 -2.80
N VAL A 19 -37.08 -4.17 -2.26
CA VAL A 19 -36.30 -3.17 -1.51
C VAL A 19 -35.78 -3.72 -0.19
N THR A 20 -36.50 -4.67 0.44
CA THR A 20 -36.02 -5.34 1.66
C THR A 20 -34.81 -6.23 1.38
N ILE A 21 -34.84 -7.03 0.29
CA ILE A 21 -33.69 -7.85 -0.12
C ILE A 21 -32.48 -6.99 -0.48
N ILE A 22 -32.68 -5.91 -1.25
CA ILE A 22 -31.59 -4.97 -1.59
C ILE A 22 -31.01 -4.33 -0.33
N GLY A 23 -31.86 -3.94 0.63
CA GLY A 23 -31.43 -3.38 1.91
C GLY A 23 -30.56 -4.35 2.73
N ILE A 24 -30.94 -5.62 2.78
CA ILE A 24 -30.17 -6.66 3.47
C ILE A 24 -28.78 -6.82 2.83
N ILE A 25 -28.71 -6.98 1.50
CA ILE A 25 -27.43 -7.17 0.79
C ILE A 25 -26.54 -5.92 0.91
N ALA A 26 -27.11 -4.72 0.78
CA ALA A 26 -26.39 -3.47 0.90
C ALA A 26 -25.76 -3.30 2.30
N SER A 27 -26.49 -3.67 3.35
CA SER A 27 -26.00 -3.56 4.74
C SER A 27 -24.75 -4.42 5.00
N ILE A 28 -24.73 -5.65 4.49
CA ILE A 28 -23.59 -6.57 4.63
C ILE A 28 -22.38 -6.07 3.82
N THR A 29 -22.64 -5.57 2.61
CA THR A 29 -21.60 -5.11 1.69
C THR A 29 -20.80 -3.93 2.27
N ILE A 30 -21.47 -2.96 2.90
CA ILE A 30 -20.83 -1.78 3.49
C ILE A 30 -19.79 -2.14 4.55
N VAL A 31 -20.08 -3.11 5.41
CA VAL A 31 -19.14 -3.53 6.48
C VAL A 31 -17.87 -4.15 5.90
N SER A 32 -17.99 -4.91 4.80
CA SER A 32 -16.85 -5.58 4.17
C SER A 32 -15.89 -4.63 3.43
N LEU A 33 -16.41 -3.52 2.89
CA LEU A 33 -15.66 -2.58 2.05
C LEU A 33 -14.47 -1.93 2.79
N GLY A 34 -14.59 -1.69 4.10
CA GLY A 34 -13.51 -1.10 4.89
C GLY A 34 -12.26 -1.97 4.94
N GLN A 35 -12.43 -3.28 5.17
CA GLN A 35 -11.31 -4.24 5.23
C GLN A 35 -10.69 -4.48 3.85
N ILE A 36 -11.51 -4.49 2.80
CA ILE A 36 -11.03 -4.63 1.41
C ILE A 36 -10.15 -3.44 1.03
N ARG A 37 -10.58 -2.21 1.33
CA ARG A 37 -9.79 -0.99 1.07
C ARG A 37 -8.46 -1.00 1.80
N LYS A 38 -8.47 -1.42 3.07
CA LYS A 38 -7.27 -1.60 3.89
C LYS A 38 -6.28 -2.57 3.24
N LYS A 39 -6.74 -3.76 2.86
CA LYS A 39 -5.92 -4.78 2.18
C LYS A 39 -5.40 -4.31 0.82
N ALA A 40 -6.20 -3.55 0.07
CA ALA A 40 -5.77 -2.97 -1.20
C ALA A 40 -4.63 -1.97 -1.03
N ARG A 41 -4.70 -1.10 -0.01
CA ARG A 41 -3.60 -0.18 0.33
C ARG A 41 -2.35 -0.93 0.78
N ASP A 42 -2.48 -1.96 1.61
CA ASP A 42 -1.35 -2.80 2.01
C ASP A 42 -0.70 -3.51 0.82
N SER A 43 -1.50 -4.01 -0.12
CA SER A 43 -0.98 -4.58 -1.36
C SER A 43 -0.22 -3.55 -2.21
N ARG A 44 -0.68 -2.30 -2.23
CA ARG A 44 0.02 -1.20 -2.92
C ARG A 44 1.34 -0.89 -2.23
N ARG A 45 1.36 -0.76 -0.90
CA ARG A 45 2.60 -0.54 -0.12
C ARG A 45 3.65 -1.63 -0.35
N VAL A 46 3.21 -2.89 -0.40
CA VAL A 46 4.10 -4.02 -0.71
C VAL A 46 4.67 -3.92 -2.12
N SER A 47 3.85 -3.54 -3.11
CA SER A 47 4.29 -3.33 -4.48
C SER A 47 5.31 -2.19 -4.57
N ASP A 48 5.02 -1.07 -3.92
CA ASP A 48 5.83 0.14 -3.93
C ASP A 48 7.23 -0.13 -3.33
N VAL A 49 7.31 -0.86 -2.22
CA VAL A 49 8.60 -1.29 -1.63
C VAL A 49 9.37 -2.20 -2.58
N ARG A 50 8.71 -3.12 -3.29
CA ARG A 50 9.38 -4.01 -4.25
C ARG A 50 9.89 -3.26 -5.48
N GLN A 51 9.12 -2.30 -6.00
CA GLN A 51 9.54 -1.47 -7.11
C GLN A 51 10.75 -0.61 -6.71
N THR A 52 10.70 -0.01 -5.52
CA THR A 52 11.81 0.78 -4.98
C THR A 52 13.05 -0.08 -4.72
N MET A 53 12.87 -1.32 -4.24
CA MET A 53 13.96 -2.29 -4.11
C MET A 53 14.66 -2.53 -5.45
N LEU A 54 13.90 -2.82 -6.51
CA LEU A 54 14.49 -3.03 -7.84
C LEU A 54 15.23 -1.78 -8.34
N ALA A 55 14.68 -0.59 -8.11
CA ALA A 55 15.32 0.67 -8.46
C ALA A 55 16.62 0.90 -7.67
N LEU A 56 16.68 0.48 -6.40
CA LEU A 56 17.88 0.52 -5.58
C LEU A 56 18.97 -0.44 -6.10
N GLU A 57 18.58 -1.64 -6.55
CA GLU A 57 19.51 -2.59 -7.18
C GLU A 57 20.07 -2.03 -8.50
N LEU A 58 19.24 -1.43 -9.35
CA LEU A 58 19.70 -0.78 -10.58
C LEU A 58 20.67 0.38 -10.29
N TYR A 59 20.35 1.21 -9.28
CA TYR A 59 21.26 2.26 -8.84
C TYR A 59 22.60 1.68 -8.35
N TYR A 60 22.56 0.56 -7.62
CA TYR A 60 23.74 -0.13 -7.14
C TYR A 60 24.60 -0.65 -8.29
N ASP A 61 24.01 -1.22 -9.34
CA ASP A 61 24.73 -1.71 -10.51
C ASP A 61 25.53 -0.58 -11.19
N ASP A 62 24.96 0.63 -11.26
CA ASP A 62 25.61 1.79 -11.89
C ASP A 62 26.67 2.46 -11.00
N HIS A 63 26.46 2.48 -9.68
CA HIS A 63 27.28 3.28 -8.75
C HIS A 63 28.17 2.44 -7.83
N LEU A 64 28.00 1.12 -7.82
CA LEU A 64 28.60 0.14 -6.89
C LEU A 64 28.35 0.46 -5.41
N LYS A 65 27.30 1.23 -5.15
CA LYS A 65 26.84 1.65 -3.82
C LYS A 65 25.37 2.01 -3.84
N TYR A 66 24.70 1.83 -2.72
CA TYR A 66 23.39 2.41 -2.48
C TYR A 66 23.50 3.89 -2.15
N PRO A 67 22.43 4.67 -2.34
CA PRO A 67 22.42 6.07 -1.92
C PRO A 67 22.72 6.17 -0.42
N GLU A 68 23.54 7.14 -0.04
CA GLU A 68 23.64 7.53 1.37
C GLU A 68 22.46 8.45 1.70
N LYS A 69 22.10 8.58 2.99
CA LYS A 69 21.05 9.51 3.42
C LYS A 69 21.36 10.94 2.98
N GLY A 70 20.85 11.35 1.82
CA GLY A 70 20.75 12.76 1.45
C GLY A 70 19.88 13.48 2.48
N VAL A 71 20.36 14.64 2.93
CA VAL A 71 19.83 15.54 3.98
C VAL A 71 18.42 15.18 4.50
N VAL A 72 18.39 14.74 5.77
CA VAL A 72 17.18 14.47 6.54
C VAL A 72 16.38 15.75 6.74
N GLY A 73 15.27 15.89 6.02
CA GLY A 73 14.17 16.74 6.43
C GLY A 73 13.05 15.88 7.00
N LEU A 74 13.13 15.51 8.29
CA LEU A 74 12.06 14.90 9.14
C LEU A 74 11.11 13.84 8.53
N ALA A 75 11.46 13.21 7.42
CA ALA A 75 10.59 12.35 6.64
C ALA A 75 11.46 11.39 5.82
N GLY A 76 11.40 10.10 6.14
CA GLY A 76 12.16 9.03 5.50
C GLY A 76 11.67 8.71 4.09
N SER A 77 11.71 9.70 3.21
CA SER A 77 11.38 9.62 1.79
C SER A 77 12.45 8.82 1.02
N ILE A 78 12.04 8.28 -0.14
CA ILE A 78 12.95 7.59 -1.06
C ILE A 78 14.07 8.57 -1.49
N PRO A 79 15.35 8.15 -1.55
CA PRO A 79 16.44 9.05 -1.90
C PRO A 79 16.20 9.73 -3.25
N ALA A 80 16.45 11.04 -3.35
CA ALA A 80 16.23 11.84 -4.57
C ALA A 80 17.06 11.39 -5.79
N SER A 81 18.02 10.47 -5.60
CA SER A 81 18.81 9.86 -6.66
C SER A 81 18.18 8.60 -7.27
N ILE A 82 17.11 8.07 -6.69
CA ILE A 82 16.37 6.89 -7.16
C ILE A 82 15.27 7.18 -8.19
N PRO A 83 14.61 8.36 -8.25
CA PRO A 83 13.62 8.66 -9.28
C PRO A 83 14.01 8.35 -10.73
N PRO A 84 15.28 8.46 -11.18
CA PRO A 84 15.67 8.05 -12.54
C PRO A 84 15.46 6.54 -12.83
N TYR A 85 15.38 5.72 -11.79
CA TYR A 85 15.19 4.27 -11.84
C TYR A 85 13.76 3.85 -11.46
N LEU A 86 12.85 4.82 -11.27
CA LEU A 86 11.44 4.61 -10.95
C LEU A 86 10.57 5.37 -11.94
N ASP A 87 9.53 4.71 -12.46
CA ASP A 87 8.55 5.38 -13.33
C ASP A 87 7.77 6.47 -12.60
N GLU A 88 7.47 6.24 -11.31
CA GLU A 88 6.80 7.17 -10.42
C GLU A 88 7.31 6.95 -8.99
N THR A 89 7.48 8.02 -8.21
CA THR A 89 7.84 7.90 -6.80
C THR A 89 6.64 7.44 -6.00
N PRO A 90 6.71 6.31 -5.27
CA PRO A 90 5.63 5.87 -4.40
C PRO A 90 5.17 6.93 -3.41
N GLU A 91 3.85 7.12 -3.36
CA GLU A 91 3.16 7.93 -2.36
C GLU A 91 2.28 7.00 -1.51
N ASP A 92 2.24 7.20 -0.19
CA ASP A 92 1.48 6.33 0.70
C ASP A 92 -0.02 6.46 0.41
N PRO A 93 -0.73 5.40 0.00
CA PRO A 93 -2.11 5.49 -0.49
C PRO A 93 -3.17 5.73 0.60
N GLY A 94 -2.82 6.11 1.84
CA GLY A 94 -3.81 6.27 2.89
C GLY A 94 -3.37 6.82 4.25
N ASN A 95 -4.19 6.50 5.26
CA ASN A 95 -4.13 7.07 6.61
C ASN A 95 -2.75 6.89 7.25
N ILE A 96 -2.23 7.98 7.80
CA ILE A 96 -1.05 7.99 8.66
C ILE A 96 -1.24 6.96 9.77
N ILE A 97 -0.47 5.87 9.72
CA ILE A 97 -0.39 4.89 10.80
C ILE A 97 0.49 5.51 11.88
N LEU A 98 -0.01 5.72 13.10
CA LEU A 98 0.75 6.32 14.22
C LEU A 98 2.05 5.56 14.54
N ALA A 99 2.07 4.23 14.39
CA ALA A 99 3.28 3.41 14.52
C ALA A 99 4.38 3.76 13.50
N CYS A 100 4.02 4.51 12.46
CA CYS A 100 4.86 4.91 11.34
C CYS A 100 4.84 6.41 11.12
N TYR A 101 4.36 7.18 12.08
CA TYR A 101 4.45 8.63 12.06
C TYR A 101 5.93 9.08 11.90
N PRO A 102 6.23 10.07 11.04
CA PRO A 102 5.29 10.87 10.26
C PRO A 102 4.87 10.29 8.90
N GLU A 103 5.56 9.27 8.36
CA GLU A 103 5.35 8.79 6.98
C GLU A 103 5.36 7.26 6.82
N GLY A 104 4.49 6.76 5.93
CA GLY A 104 4.24 5.33 5.72
C GLY A 104 5.38 4.53 5.11
N TYR A 105 6.29 5.19 4.38
CA TYR A 105 7.54 4.62 3.87
C TYR A 105 8.72 5.18 4.65
N ARG A 106 9.71 4.33 4.92
CA ARG A 106 10.95 4.72 5.57
C ARG A 106 12.13 4.06 4.90
N TRP A 107 13.22 4.81 4.83
CA TRP A 107 14.47 4.31 4.31
C TRP A 107 15.67 4.74 5.16
N TRP A 108 16.65 3.84 5.26
CA TRP A 108 17.92 4.06 5.90
C TRP A 108 19.05 3.55 5.00
N GLY A 109 19.80 4.47 4.39
CA GLY A 109 21.09 4.20 3.78
C GLY A 109 22.22 4.25 4.80
N ASN A 110 23.19 3.36 4.67
CA ASN A 110 24.27 3.24 5.64
C ASN A 110 25.39 4.26 5.39
N ALA A 111 25.55 5.21 6.32
CA ALA A 111 26.69 6.12 6.36
C ALA A 111 27.95 5.34 6.77
N GLY A 112 28.77 4.95 5.79
CA GLY A 112 30.04 4.24 6.01
C GLY A 112 30.07 2.77 5.55
N GLN A 113 28.93 2.15 5.23
CA GLN A 113 28.89 0.86 4.52
C GLN A 113 27.98 0.96 3.30
N ALA A 114 28.53 1.45 2.19
CA ALA A 114 27.80 1.80 0.97
C ALA A 114 27.02 0.65 0.30
N GLN A 115 27.12 -0.58 0.82
CA GLN A 115 26.47 -1.79 0.30
C GLN A 115 25.24 -2.24 1.11
N LYS A 116 24.79 -1.45 2.08
CA LYS A 116 23.66 -1.80 2.96
C LYS A 116 22.60 -0.71 2.96
N TYR A 117 21.35 -1.14 2.93
CA TYR A 117 20.19 -0.28 3.14
C TYR A 117 19.08 -1.05 3.84
N CYS A 118 18.18 -0.29 4.47
CA CYS A 118 16.92 -0.80 4.97
C CYS A 118 15.77 0.09 4.46
N LEU A 119 14.84 -0.49 3.71
CA LEU A 119 13.61 0.15 3.22
C LEU A 119 12.43 -0.58 3.84
N TRP A 120 11.42 0.14 4.32
CA TRP A 120 10.21 -0.52 4.79
C TRP A 120 8.96 0.34 4.65
N ALA A 121 7.83 -0.35 4.58
CA ALA A 121 6.49 0.22 4.65
C ALA A 121 5.72 -0.42 5.80
N CYS A 122 4.80 0.35 6.36
CA CYS A 122 3.93 -0.14 7.41
C CYS A 122 2.60 -0.59 6.85
N LEU A 123 2.15 -1.77 7.28
CA LEU A 123 0.87 -2.29 6.83
C LEU A 123 -0.22 -1.91 7.82
N GLU A 124 -1.35 -1.45 7.30
CA GLU A 124 -2.52 -1.18 8.14
C GLU A 124 -3.03 -2.47 8.77
N SER A 125 -2.88 -3.62 8.09
CA SER A 125 -3.19 -4.95 8.64
C SER A 125 -2.37 -5.30 9.89
N GLY A 126 -1.31 -4.56 10.17
CA GLY A 126 -0.31 -4.86 11.18
C GLY A 126 0.97 -5.40 10.55
N GLY A 127 2.09 -5.13 11.21
CA GLY A 127 3.43 -5.51 10.74
C GLY A 127 4.04 -4.52 9.74
N PHE A 128 5.26 -4.87 9.32
CA PHE A 128 6.12 -4.06 8.47
C PHE A 128 6.56 -4.90 7.29
N PHE A 129 6.41 -4.38 6.08
CA PHE A 129 6.99 -4.99 4.90
C PHE A 129 8.33 -4.34 4.61
N VAL A 130 9.39 -5.12 4.65
CA VAL A 130 10.77 -4.63 4.65
C VAL A 130 11.53 -5.16 3.45
N SER A 131 12.52 -4.40 3.00
CA SER A 131 13.46 -4.74 1.93
C SER A 131 14.86 -4.30 2.30
N SER A 132 15.83 -5.15 2.00
CA SER A 132 17.27 -4.91 2.08
C SER A 132 17.97 -5.65 0.93
N PRO A 133 19.29 -5.53 0.76
CA PRO A 133 20.03 -6.28 -0.26
C PRO A 133 19.90 -7.81 -0.11
N LYS A 134 19.44 -8.29 1.06
CA LYS A 134 19.17 -9.72 1.33
C LYS A 134 17.81 -10.18 0.79
N GLY A 135 16.97 -9.27 0.30
CA GLY A 135 15.63 -9.54 -0.21
C GLY A 135 14.54 -8.74 0.50
N ALA A 136 13.30 -9.26 0.47
CA ALA A 136 12.16 -8.62 1.12
C ALA A 136 11.37 -9.62 1.96
N LYS A 137 10.86 -9.18 3.11
CA LYS A 137 10.08 -10.03 4.03
C LYS A 137 9.08 -9.22 4.85
N LEU A 138 8.18 -9.92 5.52
CA LEU A 138 7.25 -9.31 6.48
C LEU A 138 7.80 -9.47 7.90
N LEU A 139 7.71 -8.41 8.69
CA LEU A 139 8.12 -8.38 10.10
C LEU A 139 6.93 -8.02 10.98
N GLU A 140 6.91 -8.60 12.18
CA GLU A 140 5.91 -8.26 13.21
C GLU A 140 6.28 -6.97 13.95
N ASN A 141 7.57 -6.73 14.16
CA ASN A 141 8.12 -5.56 14.84
C ASN A 141 8.81 -4.61 13.88
N SER A 142 8.95 -3.34 14.27
CA SER A 142 9.64 -2.34 13.47
C SER A 142 11.11 -2.73 13.27
N PRO A 143 11.69 -2.52 12.07
CA PRO A 143 13.11 -2.74 11.84
C PRO A 143 13.96 -1.92 12.82
N THR A 144 14.91 -2.58 13.49
CA THR A 144 15.84 -1.93 14.44
C THR A 144 17.25 -1.77 13.89
N ASP A 145 17.60 -2.52 12.83
CA ASP A 145 18.96 -2.64 12.31
C ASP A 145 19.10 -2.19 10.85
N LEU A 146 20.35 -1.97 10.43
CA LEU A 146 20.72 -1.46 9.10
C LEU A 146 20.37 -2.40 7.93
N ASP A 147 20.23 -3.70 8.19
CA ASP A 147 19.86 -4.70 7.17
C ASP A 147 18.34 -5.01 7.20
N CYS A 148 17.56 -4.20 7.93
CA CYS A 148 16.18 -4.41 8.34
C CYS A 148 15.92 -5.63 9.25
N TRP A 149 16.85 -6.59 9.36
CA TRP A 149 16.81 -7.76 10.25
C TRP A 149 18.13 -8.55 10.28
#